data_AF-A0A1G0YG81-F1
#
_entry.id   AF-A0A1G0YG81-F1
#
_cell.length_a   1.000
_cell.length_b   1.000
_cell.length_c   1.000
_cell.angle_alpha   90.00
_cell.angle_beta   90.00
_cell.angle_gamma   90.00
#
_symmetry.space_group_name_H-M   'P 1'
#
loop_
_entity.id
_entity.type
_entity.pdbx_description
1 polymer ?
#
loop_
_entity_poly.entity_id
_entity_poly.type
_entity_poly.pdbx_seq_one_letter_code
_entity_poly.pdbx_strand_id
1 'polypeptide(L)'
;MSERKVYEVVWPWRTGGKSVAMTTGLSPKAKASIQAVVMALIGLLLYRFAGHRLMGTIVWGFAAVVLVSGFFIPPAFRAIERFGALLGQWVGVGLTWGLLTPFYYLVFSLGRLFLKLTGKDLMCREFPSRQASYWTPRAPVRNLEQYGKQF
;
A
#
# COMPACT_ATOMS: atom_id res chain seq x y z
N MET A 1 -22.06 -11.24 36.55
CA MET A 1 -21.07 -10.16 36.31
C MET A 1 -20.13 -10.64 35.22
N SER A 2 -20.12 -9.99 34.06
CA SER A 2 -19.35 -10.44 32.89
C SER A 2 -17.88 -9.99 33.04
N GLU A 3 -16.94 -10.93 32.99
CA GLU A 3 -15.49 -10.70 33.00
C GLU A 3 -15.04 -9.94 31.74
N ARG A 4 -15.16 -8.61 31.75
CA ARG A 4 -14.40 -7.79 30.80
C ARG A 4 -12.97 -7.68 31.28
N LYS A 5 -12.03 -8.14 30.46
CA LYS A 5 -10.61 -8.07 30.78
C LYS A 5 -10.17 -6.60 30.78
N VAL A 6 -9.51 -6.16 31.85
CA VAL A 6 -9.14 -4.76 32.12
C VAL A 6 -8.43 -4.09 30.93
N TYR A 7 -7.63 -4.84 30.16
CA TYR A 7 -6.93 -4.31 28.99
C TYR A 7 -7.88 -3.84 27.87
N GLU A 8 -9.10 -4.39 27.76
CA GLU A 8 -10.10 -3.97 26.77
C GLU A 8 -10.69 -2.60 27.09
N VAL A 9 -10.70 -2.22 28.37
CA VAL A 9 -11.19 -0.92 28.84
C VAL A 9 -10.10 0.16 28.73
N VAL A 10 -8.85 -0.20 29.05
CA VAL A 10 -7.73 0.76 29.09
C VAL A 10 -7.16 1.03 27.70
N TRP A 11 -7.15 0.04 26.80
CA TRP A 11 -6.55 0.20 25.48
C TRP A 11 -7.39 -0.49 24.38
N PRO A 12 -8.42 0.18 23.86
CA PRO A 12 -9.34 -0.37 22.85
C PRO A 12 -8.75 -0.37 21.43
N TRP A 13 -7.50 -0.84 21.27
CA TRP A 13 -6.79 -0.85 19.98
C TRP A 13 -7.42 -1.78 18.94
N ARG A 14 -8.16 -2.81 19.35
CA ARG A 14 -8.91 -3.69 18.43
C ARG A 14 -10.24 -3.11 17.95
N THR A 15 -10.81 -2.14 18.65
CA THR A 15 -12.12 -1.56 18.30
C THR A 15 -12.00 -0.24 17.54
N GLY A 16 -10.85 0.42 17.56
CA GLY A 16 -10.58 1.67 16.83
C GLY A 16 -10.43 1.53 15.30
N GLY A 17 -10.55 0.32 14.77
CA GLY A 17 -10.28 0.00 13.36
C GLY A 17 -11.50 -0.37 12.51
N LYS A 18 -12.73 -0.22 13.00
CA LYS A 18 -13.84 -0.06 12.05
C LYS A 18 -13.71 1.35 11.52
N SER A 19 -12.83 1.54 10.53
CA SER A 19 -12.97 2.72 9.68
C SER A 19 -14.43 2.72 9.29
N VAL A 20 -15.11 3.83 9.55
CA VAL A 20 -16.41 4.07 8.95
C VAL A 20 -16.09 4.11 7.47
N ALA A 21 -16.07 2.94 6.83
CA ALA A 21 -16.07 2.82 5.40
C ALA A 21 -17.33 3.58 5.05
N MET A 22 -17.14 4.83 4.64
CA MET A 22 -18.17 5.70 4.16
C MET A 22 -18.60 5.05 2.86
N THR A 23 -19.39 3.99 2.96
CA THR A 23 -20.12 3.40 1.87
C THR A 23 -21.17 4.44 1.54
N THR A 24 -20.77 5.46 0.78
CA THR A 24 -21.67 6.18 -0.09
C THR A 24 -22.32 5.09 -0.94
N GLY A 25 -23.50 4.67 -0.50
CA GLY A 25 -24.30 3.62 -1.10
C GLY A 25 -24.87 4.11 -2.42
N LEU A 26 -24.00 4.41 -3.39
CA LEU A 26 -24.41 4.62 -4.76
C LEU A 26 -25.07 3.32 -5.22
N SER A 27 -26.29 3.45 -5.72
CA SER A 27 -27.04 2.35 -6.34
C SER A 27 -26.13 1.63 -7.35
N PRO A 28 -26.15 0.29 -7.43
CA PRO A 28 -25.32 -0.48 -8.37
C PRO A 28 -25.41 0.05 -9.81
N LYS A 29 -26.58 0.58 -10.19
CA LYS A 29 -26.81 1.21 -11.50
C LYS A 29 -26.03 2.51 -11.69
N ALA A 30 -25.91 3.33 -10.65
CA ALA A 30 -25.15 4.58 -10.67
C ALA A 30 -23.64 4.33 -10.73
N LYS A 31 -23.15 3.29 -10.03
CA LYS A 31 -21.75 2.86 -10.14
C LYS A 31 -21.44 2.35 -11.55
N ALA A 32 -22.31 1.51 -12.10
CA ALA A 32 -22.16 0.99 -13.46
C ALA A 32 -22.19 2.10 -14.53
N SER A 33 -23.07 3.10 -14.39
CA SER A 33 -23.13 4.22 -15.34
C SER A 33 -21.89 5.10 -15.28
N ILE A 34 -21.40 5.44 -14.08
CA ILE A 34 -20.15 6.20 -13.91
C ILE A 34 -18.98 5.42 -14.53
N GLN A 35 -18.86 4.13 -14.22
CA GLN A 35 -17.79 3.29 -14.76
C GLN A 35 -17.86 3.18 -16.29
N ALA A 36 -19.05 3.02 -16.87
CA ALA A 36 -19.24 2.97 -18.31
C ALA A 36 -18.89 4.30 -19.00
N VAL A 37 -19.27 5.43 -18.40
CA VAL A 37 -18.89 6.77 -18.90
C VAL A 37 -17.38 6.95 -18.87
N VAL A 38 -16.71 6.57 -17.78
CA VAL A 38 -15.25 6.65 -17.67
C VAL A 38 -14.58 5.77 -18.73
N MET A 39 -15.03 4.52 -18.92
CA MET A 39 -14.48 3.63 -19.94
C MET A 39 -14.72 4.15 -21.36
N ALA A 40 -15.90 4.73 -21.64
CA ALA A 40 -16.21 5.32 -22.94
C ALA A 40 -15.32 6.54 -23.24
N LEU A 41 -15.07 7.41 -22.25
CA LEU A 41 -14.15 8.54 -22.39
C LEU A 41 -12.72 8.10 -22.65
N ILE A 42 -12.23 7.09 -21.91
CA ILE A 42 -10.90 6.51 -22.13
C ILE A 42 -10.80 5.88 -23.52
N GLY A 43 -11.81 5.13 -23.95
CA GLY A 43 -11.87 4.53 -25.28
C GLY A 43 -11.87 5.59 -26.40
N LEU A 44 -12.61 6.68 -26.22
CA LEU A 44 -12.62 7.83 -27.14
C LEU A 44 -11.24 8.51 -27.21
N LEU A 45 -10.60 8.72 -26.06
CA LEU A 45 -9.26 9.32 -25.98
C LEU A 45 -8.22 8.44 -26.69
N LEU A 46 -8.23 7.12 -26.43
CA LEU A 46 -7.32 6.17 -27.09
C LEU A 46 -7.55 6.12 -28.60
N TYR A 47 -8.80 6.11 -29.05
CA TYR A 47 -9.14 6.10 -30.47
C TYR A 47 -8.70 7.40 -31.17
N ARG A 48 -8.84 8.54 -30.51
CA ARG A 48 -8.53 9.87 -31.07
C ARG A 48 -7.05 10.22 -31.03
N PHE A 49 -6.34 9.81 -29.97
CA PHE A 49 -4.99 10.29 -29.66
C PHE A 49 -3.87 9.27 -29.93
N ALA A 50 -4.17 7.96 -29.85
CA ALA A 50 -3.13 6.92 -29.97
C ALA A 50 -3.10 6.21 -31.34
N GLY A 51 -4.06 6.43 -32.24
CA GLY A 51 -4.09 5.81 -33.59
C GLY A 51 -4.26 4.28 -33.63
N HIS A 52 -4.18 3.60 -32.48
CA HIS A 52 -4.36 2.16 -32.33
C HIS A 52 -5.85 1.78 -32.37
N ARG A 53 -6.42 1.76 -33.58
CA ARG A 53 -7.84 1.43 -33.84
C ARG A 53 -8.27 0.11 -33.20
N LEU A 54 -7.38 -0.88 -33.18
CA LEU A 54 -7.66 -2.22 -32.64
C LEU A 54 -7.79 -2.23 -31.11
N MET A 55 -6.99 -1.43 -30.40
CA MET A 55 -7.11 -1.30 -28.94
C MET A 55 -8.32 -0.46 -28.54
N GLY A 56 -8.62 0.59 -29.32
CA GLY A 56 -9.82 1.41 -29.11
C GLY A 56 -11.12 0.62 -29.23
N THR A 57 -11.25 -0.25 -30.23
CA THR A 57 -12.44 -1.10 -30.42
C THR A 57 -12.62 -2.13 -29.32
N ILE A 58 -11.52 -2.74 -28.83
CA ILE A 58 -11.57 -3.67 -27.70
C ILE A 58 -12.08 -2.96 -26.43
N VAL A 59 -11.54 -1.78 -26.11
CA VAL A 59 -11.97 -1.01 -24.94
C VAL A 59 -13.43 -0.57 -25.06
N TRP A 60 -13.86 -0.16 -26.25
CA TRP A 60 -15.27 0.15 -26.53
C TRP A 60 -16.19 -1.06 -26.36
N GLY A 61 -15.76 -2.23 -26.82
CA GLY A 61 -16.48 -3.49 -26.61
C GLY A 61 -16.62 -3.81 -25.12
N PHE A 62 -15.55 -3.67 -24.35
CA PHE A 62 -15.60 -3.84 -22.89
C PHE A 62 -16.52 -2.82 -22.21
N ALA A 63 -16.51 -1.55 -22.64
CA ALA A 63 -17.41 -0.53 -22.13
C ALA A 63 -18.90 -0.89 -22.37
N ALA A 64 -19.21 -1.39 -23.58
CA ALA A 64 -20.56 -1.86 -23.91
C ALA A 64 -20.98 -3.07 -23.06
N VAL A 65 -20.09 -4.05 -22.88
CA VAL A 65 -20.33 -5.22 -22.04
C VAL A 65 -20.58 -4.83 -20.58
N VAL A 66 -19.80 -3.89 -20.04
CA VAL A 66 -19.97 -3.38 -18.67
C VAL A 66 -21.29 -2.61 -18.51
N LEU A 67 -21.67 -1.80 -19.50
CA LEU A 67 -22.93 -1.05 -19.49
C LEU A 67 -24.15 -1.98 -19.56
N VAL A 68 -24.13 -2.96 -20.47
CA VAL A 68 -25.19 -3.95 -20.64
C VAL A 68 -25.31 -4.84 -19.40
N SER A 69 -24.18 -5.34 -18.87
CA SER A 69 -24.19 -6.17 -17.65
C SER A 69 -24.65 -5.39 -16.42
N GLY A 70 -24.24 -4.13 -16.28
CA GLY A 70 -24.70 -3.26 -15.18
C GLY A 70 -26.20 -2.97 -15.20
N PHE A 71 -26.81 -2.91 -16.39
CA PHE A 71 -28.23 -2.57 -16.53
C PHE A 71 -29.16 -3.79 -16.53
N PHE A 72 -28.78 -4.87 -17.22
CA PHE A 72 -29.63 -6.06 -17.39
C PHE A 72 -29.32 -7.20 -16.41
N ILE A 73 -28.07 -7.35 -15.97
CA ILE A 73 -27.64 -8.51 -15.17
C ILE A 73 -26.75 -8.06 -13.99
N PRO A 74 -27.35 -7.54 -12.90
CA PRO A 74 -26.62 -7.14 -11.69
C PRO A 74 -25.61 -8.16 -11.13
N PRO A 75 -25.85 -9.50 -11.14
CA PRO A 75 -24.84 -10.45 -10.64
C PRO A 75 -23.60 -10.56 -11.53
N ALA A 76 -23.74 -10.36 -12.85
CA ALA A 76 -22.60 -10.39 -13.77
C ALA A 76 -21.68 -9.18 -13.55
N PHE A 77 -22.26 -7.99 -13.35
CA PHE A 77 -21.50 -6.78 -13.02
C PHE A 77 -20.70 -6.94 -11.72
N ARG A 78 -21.29 -7.54 -10.67
CA ARG A 78 -20.59 -7.82 -9.41
C ARG A 78 -19.44 -8.81 -9.58
N ALA A 79 -19.56 -9.78 -10.48
CA ALA A 79 -18.47 -10.72 -10.79
C ALA A 79 -17.30 -10.00 -11.47
N ILE A 80 -17.58 -9.10 -12.40
CA ILE A 80 -16.57 -8.26 -13.07
C ILE A 80 -15.86 -7.35 -12.06
N GLU A 81 -16.61 -6.68 -11.17
CA GLU A 81 -16.03 -5.85 -10.11
C GLU A 81 -15.12 -6.67 -9.19
N ARG A 82 -15.55 -7.86 -8.77
CA ARG A 82 -14.73 -8.74 -7.93
C ARG A 82 -13.45 -9.18 -8.63
N PHE A 83 -13.54 -9.54 -9.90
CA PHE A 83 -12.38 -9.91 -10.70
C PHE A 83 -11.41 -8.73 -10.84
N GLY A 84 -11.93 -7.53 -11.15
CA GLY A 84 -11.13 -6.31 -11.23
C GLY A 84 -10.47 -5.94 -9.91
N ALA A 85 -11.18 -6.08 -8.79
CA ALA A 85 -10.64 -5.85 -7.46
C ALA A 85 -9.53 -6.85 -7.11
N LEU A 86 -9.74 -8.14 -7.43
CA LEU A 86 -8.73 -9.18 -7.23
C LEU A 86 -7.47 -8.86 -8.05
N LEU A 87 -7.63 -8.56 -9.34
CA LEU A 87 -6.53 -8.22 -10.23
C LEU A 87 -5.79 -6.96 -9.75
N GLY A 88 -6.53 -5.93 -9.32
CA GLY A 88 -5.96 -4.73 -8.72
C GLY A 88 -5.15 -5.02 -7.45
N GLN A 89 -5.62 -5.95 -6.60
CA GLN A 89 -4.87 -6.39 -5.43
C GLN A 89 -3.58 -7.13 -5.83
N TRP A 90 -3.65 -8.05 -6.80
CA TRP A 90 -2.47 -8.76 -7.30
C TRP A 90 -1.44 -7.82 -7.92
N VAL A 91 -1.89 -6.86 -8.73
CA VAL A 91 -1.02 -5.83 -9.31
C VAL A 91 -0.44 -4.95 -8.21
N GLY A 92 -1.24 -4.54 -7.22
CA GLY A 92 -0.78 -3.76 -6.09
C GLY A 92 0.29 -4.48 -5.26
N VAL A 93 0.10 -5.77 -4.97
CA VAL A 93 1.08 -6.62 -4.30
C VAL A 93 2.33 -6.77 -5.17
N GLY A 94 2.16 -7.07 -6.46
CA GLY A 94 3.26 -7.21 -7.41
C GLY A 94 4.09 -5.94 -7.55
N LEU A 95 3.44 -4.77 -7.61
CA LEU A 95 4.10 -3.47 -7.65
C LEU A 95 4.79 -3.15 -6.34
N THR A 96 4.15 -3.44 -5.20
CA THR A 96 4.74 -3.22 -3.88
C THR A 96 5.99 -4.06 -3.72
N TRP A 97 5.93 -5.37 -3.99
CA TRP A 97 7.10 -6.23 -3.93
C TRP A 97 8.14 -5.86 -5.00
N GLY A 98 7.70 -5.66 -6.24
CA GLY A 98 8.55 -5.33 -7.37
C GLY A 98 9.27 -3.99 -7.24
N LEU A 99 8.74 -3.04 -6.47
CA LEU A 99 9.36 -1.74 -6.22
C LEU A 99 10.05 -1.69 -4.86
N LEU A 100 9.34 -2.04 -3.80
CA LEU A 100 9.82 -1.91 -2.41
C LEU A 100 10.97 -2.88 -2.14
N THR A 101 10.91 -4.12 -2.64
CA THR A 101 11.96 -5.11 -2.40
C THR A 101 13.29 -4.70 -3.03
N PRO A 102 13.39 -4.41 -4.35
CA PRO A 102 14.65 -3.98 -4.92
C PRO A 102 15.09 -2.63 -4.37
N PHE A 103 14.16 -1.70 -4.10
CA PHE A 103 14.50 -0.43 -3.45
C PHE A 103 15.14 -0.66 -2.07
N TYR A 104 14.54 -1.51 -1.25
CA TYR A 104 15.09 -1.89 0.06
C TYR A 104 16.50 -2.46 -0.08
N TYR A 105 16.68 -3.47 -0.94
CA TYR A 105 17.99 -4.07 -1.12
C TYR A 105 19.01 -3.09 -1.68
N LEU A 106 18.64 -2.21 -2.61
CA LEU A 106 19.52 -1.22 -3.19
C LEU A 106 19.97 -0.21 -2.12
N VAL A 107 19.03 0.38 -1.39
CA VAL A 107 19.35 1.39 -0.36
C VAL A 107 20.14 0.77 0.80
N PHE A 108 19.68 -0.35 1.35
CA PHE A 108 20.34 -0.96 2.51
C PHE A 108 21.68 -1.60 2.17
N SER A 109 21.82 -2.21 0.99
CA SER A 109 23.11 -2.81 0.58
C SER A 109 24.15 -1.73 0.27
N LEU A 110 23.76 -0.65 -0.42
CA LEU A 110 24.65 0.49 -0.64
C LEU A 110 25.00 1.19 0.68
N GLY A 111 24.03 1.38 1.58
CA GLY A 111 24.27 1.91 2.92
C GLY A 111 25.25 1.06 3.72
N ARG A 112 25.09 -0.27 3.67
CA ARG A 112 26.04 -1.22 4.30
C ARG A 112 27.44 -1.13 3.67
N LEU A 113 27.53 -1.03 2.34
CA LEU A 113 28.81 -0.90 1.65
C LEU A 113 29.51 0.41 2.05
N PHE A 114 28.77 1.52 2.12
CA PHE A 114 29.29 2.81 2.56
C PHE A 114 29.80 2.78 4.00
N LEU A 115 29.05 2.16 4.92
CA LEU A 115 29.49 1.96 6.31
C LEU A 115 30.77 1.14 6.41
N LYS A 116 30.88 0.05 5.62
CA LYS A 116 32.09 -0.76 5.54
C LYS A 116 33.29 0.03 5.00
N LEU A 117 33.11 0.79 3.92
CA LEU A 117 34.17 1.62 3.35
C LEU A 117 34.64 2.73 4.29
N THR A 118 33.74 3.26 5.12
CA THR A 118 34.06 4.28 6.13
C THR A 118 34.63 3.67 7.42
N GLY A 119 34.68 2.34 7.55
CA GLY A 119 35.12 1.65 8.76
C GLY A 119 34.23 1.89 9.99
N LYS A 120 32.98 2.34 9.78
CA LYS A 120 32.04 2.65 10.86
C LYS A 120 31.21 1.42 11.20
N ASP A 121 31.57 0.74 12.29
CA ASP A 121 30.71 -0.28 12.91
C ASP A 121 29.83 0.36 14.00
N LEU A 122 28.70 0.95 13.58
CA LEU A 122 27.76 1.60 14.50
C LEU A 122 27.11 0.62 15.50
N MET A 123 27.13 -0.69 15.21
CA MET A 123 26.47 -1.69 16.04
C MET A 123 27.45 -2.64 16.72
N CYS A 124 28.76 -2.38 16.65
CA CYS A 124 29.81 -3.20 17.26
C CYS A 124 29.56 -4.71 17.05
N ARG A 125 29.26 -5.10 15.81
CA ARG A 125 28.86 -6.47 15.44
C ARG A 125 30.04 -7.41 15.24
N GLU A 126 31.29 -6.93 15.32
CA GLU A 126 32.49 -7.77 15.28
C GLU A 126 32.60 -8.67 16.53
N PHE A 127 32.83 -9.98 16.33
CA PHE A 127 33.14 -10.95 17.38
C PHE A 127 34.50 -11.63 17.09
N PRO A 128 35.43 -11.71 18.06
CA PRO A 128 35.34 -11.13 19.41
C PRO A 128 35.35 -9.60 19.37
N SER A 129 34.58 -8.98 20.26
CA SER A 129 34.57 -7.53 20.40
C SER A 129 35.97 -7.02 20.73
N ARG A 130 36.42 -5.95 20.07
CA ARG A 130 37.68 -5.28 20.41
C ARG A 130 37.64 -4.55 21.76
N GLN A 131 36.46 -4.46 22.38
CA GLN A 131 36.29 -3.81 23.68
C GLN A 131 36.65 -4.78 24.81
N ALA A 132 37.39 -4.28 25.80
CA ALA A 132 37.81 -5.07 26.96
C ALA A 132 36.64 -5.53 27.86
N SER A 133 35.47 -4.90 27.75
CA SER A 133 34.27 -5.20 28.52
C SER A 133 33.01 -4.83 27.71
N TYR A 134 31.91 -5.55 27.94
CA TYR A 134 30.58 -5.19 27.44
C TYR A 134 30.04 -3.89 28.07
N TRP A 135 30.66 -3.44 29.16
CA TRP A 135 30.37 -2.16 29.80
C TRP A 135 31.29 -1.09 29.22
N THR A 136 30.80 -0.34 28.25
CA THR A 136 31.50 0.84 27.72
C THR A 136 31.04 2.12 28.41
N PRO A 137 31.97 3.02 28.76
CA PRO A 137 31.61 4.32 29.30
C PRO A 137 30.82 5.10 28.24
N ARG A 138 29.62 5.53 28.61
CA ARG A 138 28.77 6.36 27.76
C ARG A 138 29.48 7.69 27.48
N ALA A 139 29.46 8.15 26.24
CA ALA A 139 29.98 9.47 25.89
C ALA A 139 29.29 10.56 26.73
N PRO A 140 30.03 11.54 27.27
CA PRO A 140 29.45 12.56 28.14
C PRO A 140 28.43 13.40 27.36
N VAL A 141 27.26 13.58 27.96
CA VAL A 141 26.17 14.38 27.38
C VAL A 141 26.60 15.84 27.38
N ARG A 142 26.71 16.44 26.19
CA ARG A 142 27.20 17.82 26.02
C ARG A 142 26.17 18.89 26.42
N ASN A 143 24.88 18.57 26.44
CA ASN A 143 23.81 19.54 26.68
C ASN A 143 22.64 18.91 27.47
N LEU A 144 22.20 19.58 28.53
CA LEU A 144 21.06 19.17 29.37
C LEU A 144 19.73 19.15 28.60
N GLU A 145 19.57 19.96 27.55
CA GLU A 145 18.39 19.97 26.68
C GLU A 145 18.16 18.63 25.98
N GLN A 146 19.20 17.79 25.88
CA GLN A 146 19.10 16.48 25.26
C GLN A 146 18.24 15.50 26.08
N TYR A 147 18.09 15.73 27.39
CA TYR A 147 17.18 14.97 28.24
C TYR A 147 15.70 15.34 28.03
N GLY A 148 15.42 16.58 27.62
CA GLY A 148 14.06 17.06 27.37
C GLY A 148 13.42 16.47 26.12
N LYS A 149 14.18 15.83 25.22
CA LYS A 149 13.66 15.16 24.01
C LYS A 149 13.12 13.75 24.26
N GLN A 150 13.27 13.25 25.49
CA GLN A 150 12.94 11.87 25.84
C GLN A 150 11.59 11.73 26.55
N PHE A 151 10.98 12.86 26.94
CA PHE A 151 9.67 12.98 27.58
C PHE A 151 8.78 13.90 26.74
#